data_AF-A0A669CEH0-F1
#
_entry.id   AF-A0A669CEH0-F1
#
_cell.length_a   1.000
_cell.length_b   1.000
_cell.length_c   1.000
_cell.angle_alpha   90.00
_cell.angle_beta   90.00
_cell.angle_gamma   90.00
#
_symmetry.space_group_name_H-M   'P 1'
#
loop_
_entity.id
_entity.type
_entity.pdbx_description
1 polymer ?
#
loop_
_entity_poly.entity_id
_entity_poly.type
_entity_poly.pdbx_seq_one_letter_code
_entity_poly.pdbx_strand_id
1 'polypeptide(L)'
;MSLKPRMVNFDETWNKLLTTIKAVVMLDYVERATWNDRFSDIYALCVAYPEPLGEKLYTETKIFLENHVRQLYKVILSIEERCLLFLTHPFVKYMCSCVQFGLNQN
;
A
#
# COMPACT_ATOMS: atom_id res chain seq x y z
N MET A 1 -11.58 19.13 -4.23
CA MET A 1 -10.27 19.34 -4.92
C MET A 1 -10.54 19.73 -6.37
N SER A 2 -9.71 20.61 -6.97
CA SER A 2 -9.79 20.93 -8.40
C SER A 2 -9.09 19.83 -9.22
N LEU A 3 -9.71 19.38 -10.32
CA LEU A 3 -9.15 18.33 -11.21
C LEU A 3 -8.06 18.84 -12.16
N LYS A 4 -7.59 20.07 -11.96
CA LYS A 4 -6.55 20.65 -12.82
C LYS A 4 -5.17 20.08 -12.46
N PRO A 5 -4.30 19.84 -13.46
CA PRO A 5 -2.90 19.52 -13.22
C PRO A 5 -2.26 20.55 -12.29
N ARG A 6 -1.49 20.08 -11.31
CA ARG A 6 -0.82 20.93 -10.32
C ARG A 6 0.58 20.40 -10.04
N MET A 7 1.43 21.28 -9.53
CA MET A 7 2.72 20.87 -9.00
C MET A 7 2.49 20.11 -7.69
N VAL A 8 2.99 18.89 -7.61
CA VAL A 8 2.83 18.00 -6.44
C VAL A 8 4.21 17.62 -5.93
N ASN A 9 4.41 17.74 -4.62
CA ASN A 9 5.57 17.16 -3.97
C ASN A 9 5.38 15.64 -3.86
N PHE A 10 6.17 14.88 -4.61
CA PHE A 10 6.09 13.43 -4.61
C PHE A 10 6.35 12.84 -3.23
N ASP A 11 7.43 13.22 -2.56
CA ASP A 11 7.86 12.58 -1.32
C ASP A 11 6.86 12.82 -0.18
N GLU A 12 6.29 14.02 -0.10
CA GLU A 12 5.25 14.33 0.89
C GLU A 12 3.99 13.48 0.67
N THR A 13 3.56 13.36 -0.59
CA THR A 13 2.34 12.62 -0.96
C THR A 13 2.56 11.11 -0.83
N TRP A 14 3.73 10.63 -1.24
CA TRP A 14 4.16 9.24 -1.13
C TRP A 14 4.24 8.80 0.32
N ASN A 15 4.79 9.61 1.23
CA ASN A 15 4.83 9.25 2.66
C ASN A 15 3.44 9.06 3.27
N LYS A 16 2.45 9.88 2.88
CA LYS A 16 1.04 9.72 3.31
C LYS A 16 0.37 8.49 2.69
N LEU A 17 0.67 8.20 1.43
CA LEU A 17 0.20 6.99 0.76
C LEU A 17 0.81 5.74 1.39
N LEU A 18 2.11 5.74 1.64
CA LEU A 18 2.88 4.62 2.16
C LEU A 18 2.40 4.17 3.54
N THR A 19 2.06 5.11 4.43
CA THR A 19 1.48 4.75 5.75
C THR A 19 0.16 4.01 5.58
N THR A 20 -0.68 4.45 4.65
CA THR A 20 -1.96 3.79 4.36
C THR A 20 -1.76 2.44 3.67
N ILE A 21 -0.87 2.35 2.68
CA ILE A 21 -0.53 1.09 2.00
C ILE A 21 -0.01 0.07 3.01
N LYS A 22 0.87 0.48 3.93
CA LYS A 22 1.39 -0.39 4.98
C LYS A 22 0.26 -0.91 5.89
N ALA A 23 -0.65 -0.03 6.32
CA ALA A 23 -1.78 -0.44 7.14
C ALA A 23 -2.67 -1.45 6.41
N VAL A 24 -2.99 -1.21 5.14
CA VAL A 24 -3.80 -2.14 4.32
C VAL A 24 -3.12 -3.50 4.17
N VAL A 25 -1.83 -3.50 3.85
CA VAL A 25 -1.02 -4.72 3.69
C VAL A 25 -0.94 -5.53 4.99
N MET A 26 -0.91 -4.86 6.14
CA MET A 26 -0.86 -5.49 7.46
C MET A 26 -2.25 -5.81 8.04
N LEU A 27 -3.34 -5.55 7.30
CA LEU A 27 -4.72 -5.62 7.78
C LEU A 27 -5.01 -4.77 9.02
N ASP A 28 -4.30 -3.66 9.16
CA ASP A 28 -4.56 -2.66 10.18
C ASP A 28 -5.76 -1.78 9.79
N TYR A 29 -6.29 -1.08 10.79
CA TYR A 29 -7.40 -0.15 10.59
C TYR A 29 -6.97 1.07 9.76
N VAL A 30 -7.79 1.41 8.76
CA VAL A 30 -7.70 2.65 8.00
C VAL A 30 -9.05 3.33 8.05
N GLU A 31 -9.08 4.58 8.50
CA GLU A 31 -10.28 5.40 8.51
C GLU A 31 -10.81 5.60 7.07
N ARG A 32 -12.13 5.50 6.88
CA ARG A 32 -12.77 5.63 5.55
C ARG A 32 -12.47 6.98 4.89
N ALA A 33 -12.46 8.08 5.65
CA ALA A 33 -12.11 9.41 5.12
C ALA A 33 -10.67 9.43 4.58
N THR A 34 -9.73 8.93 5.38
CA THR A 34 -8.32 8.74 5.00
C THR A 34 -8.21 7.87 3.75
N TRP A 35 -8.91 6.74 3.68
CA TRP A 35 -8.91 5.86 2.49
C TRP A 35 -9.39 6.59 1.23
N ASN A 36 -10.49 7.34 1.33
CA ASN A 36 -11.05 8.08 0.21
C ASN A 36 -10.11 9.17 -0.30
N ASP A 37 -9.41 9.86 0.61
CA ASP A 37 -8.43 10.89 0.22
C ASP A 37 -7.25 10.30 -0.55
N ARG A 38 -6.85 9.04 -0.28
CA ARG A 38 -5.73 8.40 -1.01
C ARG A 38 -6.01 8.24 -2.50
N PHE A 39 -7.27 8.05 -2.93
CA PHE A 39 -7.61 8.04 -4.35
C PHE A 39 -7.33 9.40 -5.02
N SER A 40 -7.62 10.50 -4.31
CA SER A 40 -7.33 11.84 -4.80
C SER A 40 -5.83 12.12 -4.88
N ASP A 41 -5.05 11.60 -3.92
CA ASP A 41 -3.59 11.71 -3.91
C ASP A 41 -2.96 10.96 -5.10
N ILE A 42 -3.42 9.73 -5.38
CA ILE A 42 -2.97 8.94 -6.54
C ILE A 42 -3.31 9.68 -7.84
N TYR A 43 -4.55 10.18 -7.98
CA TYR A 43 -4.94 10.94 -9.16
C TYR A 43 -4.02 12.15 -9.37
N ALA A 44 -3.79 12.94 -8.31
CA ALA A 44 -2.95 14.13 -8.37
C ALA A 44 -1.50 13.83 -8.79
N LEU A 45 -0.93 12.71 -8.37
CA LEU A 45 0.40 12.27 -8.80
C LEU A 45 0.43 11.87 -10.28
N CYS A 46 -0.60 11.17 -10.77
CA CYS A 46 -0.69 10.74 -12.16
C CYS A 46 -0.89 11.91 -13.14
N VAL A 47 -1.54 13.00 -12.73
CA VAL A 47 -1.75 14.21 -13.55
C VAL A 47 -0.84 15.37 -13.15
N ALA A 48 0.23 15.10 -12.40
CA ALA A 48 1.15 16.12 -11.92
C ALA A 48 1.86 16.87 -13.07
N TYR A 49 2.27 18.10 -12.77
CA TYR A 49 3.07 18.96 -13.64
C TYR A 49 4.38 19.34 -12.91
N PRO A 50 5.55 19.40 -13.57
CA PRO A 50 5.79 19.41 -15.03
C PRO A 50 5.71 18.06 -15.74
N GLU A 51 5.85 16.96 -15.01
CA GLU A 51 5.81 15.61 -15.55
C GLU A 51 4.91 14.69 -14.70
N PRO A 52 4.30 13.66 -15.29
CA PRO A 52 3.48 12.71 -14.56
C PRO A 52 4.35 11.83 -13.66
N LEU A 53 3.92 11.63 -12.41
CA LEU A 53 4.70 10.89 -11.40
C LEU A 53 4.22 9.43 -11.25
N GLY A 54 3.40 8.93 -12.18
CA GLY A 54 2.80 7.61 -12.13
C GLY A 54 3.82 6.46 -12.19
N GLU A 55 4.83 6.56 -13.06
CA GLU A 55 5.89 5.53 -13.14
C GLU A 55 6.75 5.48 -11.87
N LYS A 56 7.05 6.66 -11.30
CA LYS A 56 7.75 6.77 -10.01
C LYS A 56 6.93 6.14 -8.89
N LEU A 57 5.63 6.44 -8.83
CA LEU A 57 4.70 5.85 -7.86
C LEU A 57 4.66 4.31 -7.95
N TYR A 58 4.59 3.76 -9.17
CA TYR A 58 4.62 2.32 -9.39
C TYR A 58 5.94 1.70 -8.90
N THR A 59 7.06 2.32 -9.23
CA THR A 59 8.40 1.84 -8.88
C THR A 59 8.60 1.79 -7.36
N GLU A 60 8.24 2.87 -6.65
CA GLU A 60 8.31 2.93 -5.19
C GLU A 60 7.38 1.92 -4.52
N THR A 61 6.17 1.74 -5.06
CA THR A 61 5.22 0.72 -4.57
C THR A 61 5.77 -0.68 -4.75
N LYS A 62 6.36 -0.98 -5.92
CA LYS A 62 7.00 -2.27 -6.19
C LYS A 62 8.15 -2.54 -5.21
N ILE A 63 9.04 -1.57 -5.02
CA ILE A 63 10.17 -1.69 -4.09
C ILE A 63 9.67 -1.96 -2.66
N PHE A 64 8.65 -1.23 -2.21
CA PHE A 64 8.03 -1.45 -0.91
C PHE A 64 7.51 -2.89 -0.75
N LEU A 65 6.72 -3.37 -1.72
CA LEU A 65 6.13 -4.71 -1.66
C LEU A 65 7.20 -5.81 -1.70
N GLU A 66 8.21 -5.68 -2.58
CA GLU A 66 9.33 -6.62 -2.64
C GLU A 66 10.09 -6.70 -1.31
N ASN A 67 10.36 -5.55 -0.69
CA ASN A 67 11.02 -5.49 0.60
C ASN A 67 10.15 -6.11 1.71
N HIS A 68 8.85 -5.84 1.70
CA HIS A 68 7.90 -6.41 2.66
C HIS A 68 7.85 -7.94 2.56
N VAL A 69 7.73 -8.49 1.36
CA VAL A 69 7.74 -9.95 1.13
C VAL A 69 9.06 -10.58 1.56
N ARG A 70 10.20 -9.94 1.27
CA ARG A 70 11.51 -10.42 1.74
C ARG A 70 11.62 -10.44 3.26
N GLN A 71 11.05 -9.44 3.94
CA GLN A 71 11.01 -9.40 5.40
C GLN A 71 10.13 -10.51 5.98
N LEU A 72 8.93 -10.70 5.42
CA LEU A 72 8.04 -11.82 5.80
C LEU A 72 8.73 -13.16 5.61
N TYR A 73 9.43 -13.36 4.49
CA TYR A 73 10.17 -14.59 4.22
C TYR A 73 11.25 -14.85 5.28
N LYS A 74 12.02 -13.83 5.69
CA LYS A 74 13.01 -13.97 6.77
C LYS A 74 12.37 -14.35 8.10
N VAL A 75 11.22 -13.75 8.44
CA VAL A 75 10.48 -14.09 9.66
C VAL A 75 10.03 -15.55 9.61
N ILE A 76 9.49 -16.00 8.48
CA ILE A 76 9.06 -17.40 8.30
C ILE A 76 10.24 -18.36 8.45
N LEU A 77 11.40 -18.06 7.87
CA LEU A 77 12.60 -18.91 8.01
C LEU A 77 13.14 -18.99 9.45
N SER A 78 12.91 -17.96 10.27
CA SER A 78 13.37 -17.94 11.67
C SER A 78 12.47 -18.74 12.62
N ILE A 79 11.36 -19.29 12.13
CA ILE A 79 10.35 -19.99 12.92
C ILE A 79 10.54 -21.50 12.77
N GLU A 80 10.57 -22.24 13.89
CA GLU A 80 10.66 -23.71 13.89
C GLU A 80 9.47 -24.35 13.17
N GLU A 81 9.71 -25.47 12.47
CA GLU A 81 8.77 -26.12 11.54
C GLU A 81 7.36 -26.38 12.10
N ARG A 82 7.21 -26.53 13.43
CA ARG A 82 5.90 -26.77 14.07
C ARG A 82 4.95 -25.56 14.04
N CYS A 83 5.46 -24.36 13.79
CA CYS A 83 4.66 -23.14 13.70
C CYS A 83 4.32 -22.72 12.26
N LEU A 84 4.90 -23.36 11.25
CA LEU A 84 4.65 -23.06 9.81
C LEU A 84 3.17 -23.24 9.41
N LEU A 85 2.49 -24.22 10.01
CA LEU A 85 1.06 -24.49 9.75
C LEU A 85 0.14 -23.36 10.24
N PHE A 86 0.56 -22.55 11.23
CA PHE A 86 -0.21 -21.39 11.68
C PHE A 86 0.03 -20.15 10.78
N LEU A 87 1.08 -20.16 9.95
CA LEU A 87 1.51 -19.02 9.12
C LEU A 87 0.95 -19.01 7.69
N THR A 88 0.34 -20.10 7.22
CA THR A 88 -0.51 -20.04 6.02
C THR A 88 -1.66 -19.05 6.20
N HIS A 89 -2.09 -18.80 7.43
CA HIS A 89 -3.12 -17.82 7.77
C HIS A 89 -2.71 -16.34 7.53
N PRO A 90 -1.51 -15.86 7.87
CA PRO A 90 -1.02 -14.52 7.49
C PRO A 90 -0.85 -14.33 5.98
N PHE A 91 -0.41 -15.35 5.22
CA PHE A 91 -0.33 -15.24 3.76
C PHE A 91 -1.72 -15.22 3.11
N VAL A 92 -2.67 -16.01 3.62
CA VAL A 92 -4.09 -15.91 3.25
C VAL A 92 -4.67 -14.55 3.65
N LYS A 93 -4.28 -13.98 4.79
CA LYS A 93 -4.65 -12.63 5.22
C LYS A 93 -4.10 -11.54 4.28
N TYR A 94 -2.85 -11.65 3.81
CA TYR A 94 -2.26 -10.77 2.80
C TYR A 94 -2.97 -10.88 1.43
N MET A 95 -3.39 -12.10 1.05
CA MET A 95 -4.22 -12.30 -0.15
C MET A 95 -5.64 -11.75 0.05
N CYS A 96 -6.21 -11.92 1.24
CA CYS A 96 -7.51 -11.37 1.63
C CYS A 96 -7.50 -9.84 1.71
N SER A 97 -6.43 -9.18 2.18
CA SER A 97 -6.37 -7.71 2.24
C SER A 97 -6.51 -7.06 0.87
N CYS A 98 -5.94 -7.68 -0.16
CA CYS A 98 -6.05 -7.20 -1.55
C CYS A 98 -7.47 -7.34 -2.12
N VAL A 99 -8.32 -8.20 -1.56
CA VAL A 99 -9.67 -8.53 -2.08
C VAL A 99 -10.81 -8.02 -1.19
N GLN A 100 -10.67 -8.05 0.14
CA GLN A 100 -11.73 -7.68 1.09
C GLN A 100 -11.74 -6.20 1.49
N PHE A 101 -10.62 -5.48 1.44
CA PHE A 101 -10.62 -4.08 1.87
C PHE A 101 -11.48 -3.18 0.95
N GLY A 102 -11.61 -3.55 -0.33
CA GLY A 102 -12.54 -2.90 -1.27
C GLY A 102 -14.02 -3.23 -1.05
N LEU A 103 -14.35 -4.36 -0.41
CA LEU A 103 -15.74 -4.81 -0.20
C LEU A 103 -16.36 -4.28 1.10
N ASN A 104 -15.57 -4.14 2.17
CA ASN A 104 -16.06 -3.63 3.47
C ASN A 104 -16.17 -2.10 3.56
N GLN A 105 -15.77 -1.38 2.50
CA GLN A 105 -15.81 0.08 2.42
C GLN A 105 -16.96 0.62 1.56
N ASN A 106 -17.83 -0.25 1.02
CA ASN A 106 -19.10 0.14 0.41
C ASN A 106 -20.17 0.26 1.49
#